data_AF-A0A818U901-F1
#
_entry.id   AF-A0A818U901-F1
#
_cell.length_a   1.000
_cell.length_b   1.000
_cell.length_c   1.000
_cell.angle_alpha   90.00
_cell.angle_beta   90.00
_cell.angle_gamma   90.00
#
_symmetry.space_group_name_H-M   'P 1'
#
loop_
_entity.id
_entity.type
_entity.pdbx_description
1 polymer ?
#
loop_
_entity_poly.entity_id
_entity_poly.type
_entity_poly.pdbx_seq_one_letter_code
_entity_poly.pdbx_strand_id
1 'polypeptide(L)'
;MNSTFEHAQSSISSKTIYIFWSHTQSEIYARRNNAGNWSPNHFVPLLLPSNESQYQNSMTEPKATGSGLTPTKSTTKNNILTQVRIPEFNAEDDETQQFQMSSTLSTVNQEIATTPRTKRRLQVTENYTNVENTNMDRRRQKARESMAAKRAQATPEEAGRQRTLARERSAARRATITPEQAERERTLARERSAARRAALTPEQTERERSLDRQRKAARRAAITPEQTERERSLDRQRKAARRAALTPDEIVQQRAITREKTEAWRATFSSKEIEYQRVLAAENSMSKRATASPKEAEEQRVVARKRSAARRAAYTFDELERQRASARQRKQLRKSGKHQHETMKTKVQESNDFEWPKPIDIEHKKNCLKNFIQHMSMSFLEEGVCGICNIRCYKRDLRHMPFRNVPIPVT
;
A
#
# COMPACT_ATOMS: atom_id res chain seq x y z
N MET A 1 -44.30 6.33 -41.80
CA MET A 1 -43.75 7.39 -40.92
C MET A 1 -42.40 7.81 -41.47
N ASN A 2 -42.34 9.05 -41.98
CA ASN A 2 -41.20 9.96 -42.24
C ASN A 2 -39.83 9.37 -42.64
N SER A 3 -39.61 9.24 -43.96
CA SER A 3 -38.27 9.27 -44.58
C SER A 3 -37.68 10.68 -44.43
N THR A 4 -37.14 10.98 -43.26
CA THR A 4 -36.78 12.36 -42.89
C THR A 4 -35.43 12.81 -43.47
N PHE A 5 -34.70 11.92 -44.14
CA PHE A 5 -33.30 12.12 -44.53
C PHE A 5 -33.01 11.54 -45.92
N GLU A 6 -32.34 12.31 -46.79
CA GLU A 6 -31.84 11.85 -48.10
C GLU A 6 -30.31 11.63 -48.06
N HIS A 7 -29.83 10.68 -48.88
CA HIS A 7 -28.41 10.34 -48.97
C HIS A 7 -27.69 11.17 -50.06
N ALA A 8 -26.50 11.68 -49.75
CA ALA A 8 -25.58 12.23 -50.75
C ALA A 8 -24.35 11.33 -50.86
N GLN A 9 -24.12 10.71 -52.02
CA GLN A 9 -22.91 9.92 -52.29
C GLN A 9 -21.75 10.83 -52.71
N SER A 10 -20.56 10.59 -52.16
CA SER A 10 -19.31 11.18 -52.61
C SER A 10 -18.42 10.09 -53.21
N SER A 11 -17.87 10.31 -54.41
CA SER A 11 -17.16 9.32 -55.22
C SER A 11 -15.64 9.25 -54.97
N ILE A 12 -15.10 9.92 -53.94
CA ILE A 12 -13.65 10.23 -53.88
C ILE A 12 -12.89 9.61 -52.68
N SER A 13 -13.47 8.70 -51.87
CA SER A 13 -12.66 7.91 -50.93
C SER A 13 -13.35 6.60 -50.52
N SER A 14 -12.58 5.61 -50.04
CA SER A 14 -13.04 4.30 -49.52
C SER A 14 -13.92 4.37 -48.25
N LYS A 15 -14.44 5.55 -47.91
CA LYS A 15 -15.33 5.78 -46.77
C LYS A 15 -16.60 6.44 -47.27
N THR A 16 -17.74 5.79 -47.00
CA THR A 16 -19.06 6.37 -47.23
C THR A 16 -19.36 7.35 -46.09
N ILE A 17 -19.52 8.62 -46.43
CA ILE A 17 -19.93 9.66 -45.48
C ILE A 17 -21.45 9.75 -45.54
N TYR A 18 -22.13 9.46 -44.43
CA TYR A 18 -23.57 9.66 -44.32
C TYR A 18 -23.84 11.04 -43.74
N ILE A 19 -24.62 11.84 -44.46
CA ILE A 19 -25.07 13.15 -44.03
C ILE A 19 -26.59 13.09 -43.91
N PHE A 20 -27.10 13.35 -42.72
CA PHE A 20 -28.53 13.36 -42.42
C PHE A 20 -28.98 14.83 -42.29
N TRP A 21 -29.91 15.29 -43.15
CA TRP A 21 -30.66 16.55 -42.95
C TRP A 21 -32.18 16.32 -42.82
N SER A 22 -32.84 17.05 -41.91
CA SER A 22 -34.30 16.99 -41.76
C SER A 22 -34.99 17.91 -42.79
N HIS A 23 -36.09 17.46 -43.41
CA HIS A 23 -36.90 18.30 -44.30
C HIS A 23 -37.51 19.51 -43.56
N THR A 24 -37.66 20.65 -44.22
CA THR A 24 -38.14 21.94 -43.64
C THR A 24 -39.47 21.83 -42.88
N GLN A 25 -40.41 20.97 -43.30
CA GLN A 25 -41.68 20.76 -42.58
C GLN A 25 -41.54 19.90 -41.31
N SER A 26 -40.52 19.03 -41.24
CA SER A 26 -40.19 18.25 -40.03
C SER A 26 -39.36 19.04 -39.01
N GLU A 27 -38.85 20.20 -39.42
CA GLU A 27 -37.94 21.04 -38.66
C GLU A 27 -38.63 21.68 -37.45
N ILE A 28 -39.85 22.20 -37.64
CA ILE A 28 -40.67 22.76 -36.55
C ILE A 28 -41.00 21.66 -35.52
N TYR A 29 -41.24 20.44 -35.99
CA TYR A 29 -41.54 19.28 -35.15
C TYR A 29 -40.32 18.81 -34.35
N ALA A 30 -39.15 18.68 -34.98
CA ALA A 30 -37.89 18.35 -34.31
C ALA A 30 -37.48 19.42 -33.27
N ARG A 31 -37.70 20.72 -33.59
CA ARG A 31 -37.46 21.84 -32.68
C ARG A 31 -38.32 21.75 -31.41
N ARG A 32 -39.60 21.41 -31.53
CA ARG A 32 -40.52 21.21 -30.38
C ARG A 32 -40.09 20.06 -29.48
N ASN A 33 -39.70 18.93 -30.07
CA ASN A 33 -39.37 17.72 -29.31
C ASN A 33 -38.01 17.78 -28.60
N ASN A 34 -37.06 18.58 -29.10
CA ASN A 34 -35.72 18.72 -28.51
C ASN A 34 -35.56 19.93 -27.56
N ALA A 35 -36.66 20.57 -27.15
CA ALA A 35 -36.67 21.72 -26.25
C ALA A 35 -35.73 22.88 -26.69
N GLY A 36 -35.50 23.04 -28.00
CA GLY A 36 -34.63 24.09 -28.55
C GLY A 36 -33.12 23.85 -28.44
N ASN A 37 -32.67 22.71 -27.91
CA ASN A 37 -31.23 22.44 -27.72
C ASN A 37 -30.46 22.16 -29.04
N TRP A 38 -31.16 21.84 -30.12
CA TRP A 38 -30.55 21.50 -31.41
C TRP A 38 -30.96 22.54 -32.46
N SER A 39 -29.97 23.22 -33.04
CA SER A 39 -30.18 24.04 -34.24
C SER A 39 -30.26 23.11 -35.45
N PRO A 40 -31.28 23.23 -36.33
CA PRO A 40 -31.45 22.42 -37.54
C PRO A 40 -30.35 22.55 -38.60
N ASN A 41 -29.37 23.41 -38.35
CA ASN A 41 -28.18 23.55 -39.17
C ASN A 41 -26.99 22.73 -38.63
N HIS A 42 -27.19 21.88 -37.62
CA HIS A 42 -26.15 20.95 -37.16
C HIS A 42 -26.00 19.77 -38.12
N PHE A 43 -24.80 19.65 -38.69
CA PHE A 43 -24.40 18.48 -39.47
C PHE A 43 -23.72 17.49 -38.54
N VAL A 44 -24.14 16.23 -38.56
CA VAL A 44 -23.44 15.13 -37.89
C VAL A 44 -22.85 14.24 -38.98
N PRO A 45 -21.57 14.39 -39.34
CA PRO A 45 -20.92 13.47 -40.26
C PRO A 45 -20.75 12.11 -39.57
N LEU A 46 -21.41 11.07 -40.09
CA LEU A 46 -21.15 9.70 -39.67
C LEU A 46 -20.20 9.05 -40.69
N LEU A 47 -18.96 8.80 -40.24
CA LEU A 47 -17.97 8.06 -40.99
C LEU A 47 -18.07 6.58 -40.63
N LEU A 48 -18.61 5.77 -41.54
CA LEU A 48 -18.62 4.32 -41.38
C LEU A 48 -17.41 3.73 -42.13
N PRO A 49 -16.71 2.75 -41.53
CA PRO A 49 -15.73 1.96 -42.27
C PRO A 49 -16.45 1.15 -43.36
N SER A 50 -15.90 1.14 -44.58
CA SER A 50 -16.40 0.26 -45.64
C SER A 50 -16.14 -1.20 -45.25
N ASN A 51 -17.19 -1.94 -44.93
CA ASN A 51 -17.12 -3.36 -44.55
C ASN A 51 -17.11 -4.26 -45.80
N GLU A 52 -16.14 -4.10 -46.70
CA GLU A 52 -16.06 -4.89 -47.93
C GLU A 52 -15.07 -6.07 -47.89
N SER A 53 -14.52 -6.49 -46.74
CA SER A 53 -13.52 -7.59 -46.75
C SER A 53 -13.48 -8.57 -45.57
N GLN A 54 -14.50 -8.67 -44.72
CA GLN A 54 -14.46 -9.60 -43.56
C GLN A 54 -15.49 -10.73 -43.57
N TYR A 55 -16.01 -11.13 -44.74
CA TYR A 55 -16.92 -12.28 -44.87
C TYR A 55 -16.36 -13.40 -45.76
N GLN A 56 -15.10 -13.83 -45.55
CA GLN A 56 -14.59 -15.05 -46.21
C GLN A 56 -13.78 -16.04 -45.36
N ASN A 57 -13.58 -15.86 -44.05
CA ASN A 57 -12.87 -16.87 -43.24
C ASN A 57 -13.54 -17.13 -41.88
N SER A 58 -14.59 -17.96 -41.87
CA SER A 58 -15.01 -18.68 -40.66
C SER A 58 -15.98 -19.84 -40.96
N MET A 59 -15.43 -20.97 -41.43
CA MET A 59 -16.10 -22.28 -41.37
C MET A 59 -15.03 -23.33 -41.11
N THR A 60 -14.69 -23.56 -39.84
CA THR A 60 -14.11 -24.84 -39.39
C THR A 60 -14.41 -25.01 -37.90
N GLU A 61 -15.30 -25.96 -37.60
CA GLU A 61 -15.69 -26.37 -36.25
C GLU A 61 -14.53 -27.04 -35.51
N PRO A 62 -14.41 -26.91 -34.18
CA PRO A 62 -13.51 -27.73 -33.38
C PRO A 62 -14.24 -28.96 -32.81
N LYS A 63 -13.71 -30.15 -33.16
CA LYS A 63 -13.98 -31.42 -32.47
C LYS A 63 -13.33 -31.43 -31.09
N ALA A 64 -14.09 -31.85 -30.09
CA ALA A 64 -13.64 -32.10 -28.73
C ALA A 64 -12.80 -33.38 -28.64
N THR A 65 -11.64 -33.29 -28.00
CA THR A 65 -11.00 -34.39 -27.24
C THR A 65 -10.10 -33.79 -26.17
N GLY A 66 -10.28 -34.23 -24.93
CA GLY A 66 -9.49 -33.79 -23.79
C GLY A 66 -8.15 -34.48 -23.65
N SER A 67 -7.26 -33.86 -22.89
CA SER A 67 -6.24 -34.52 -22.07
C SER A 67 -5.56 -33.46 -21.22
N GLY A 68 -5.55 -33.66 -19.91
CA GLY A 68 -4.88 -32.78 -18.97
C GLY A 68 -3.35 -32.88 -19.10
N LEU A 69 -2.69 -31.73 -19.00
CA LEU A 69 -1.27 -31.64 -18.66
C LEU A 69 -1.03 -30.44 -17.74
N THR A 70 -0.28 -30.73 -16.69
CA THR A 70 0.18 -29.87 -15.59
C THR A 70 1.09 -28.73 -16.07
N PRO A 71 1.12 -27.57 -15.39
CA PRO A 71 2.08 -26.51 -15.71
C PRO A 71 3.46 -26.82 -15.11
N THR A 72 4.44 -26.97 -16.00
CA THR A 72 5.87 -27.01 -15.71
C THR A 72 6.33 -25.68 -15.11
N LYS A 73 6.92 -25.73 -13.91
CA LYS A 73 7.63 -24.62 -13.26
C LYS A 73 8.99 -24.43 -13.92
N SER A 74 9.24 -23.24 -14.48
CA SER A 74 10.56 -22.80 -14.89
C SER A 74 11.47 -22.63 -13.67
N THR A 75 12.55 -23.40 -13.65
CA THR A 75 13.57 -23.36 -12.60
C THR A 75 14.72 -22.50 -13.08
N THR A 76 14.76 -21.23 -12.64
CA THR A 76 15.91 -20.35 -12.85
C THR A 76 17.02 -20.77 -11.88
N LYS A 77 18.02 -21.48 -12.39
CA LYS A 77 19.24 -21.86 -11.65
C LYS A 77 20.16 -20.64 -11.55
N ASN A 78 20.20 -20.01 -10.37
CA ASN A 78 21.30 -19.10 -10.01
C ASN A 78 22.37 -19.90 -9.26
N ASN A 79 23.43 -20.27 -10.00
CA ASN A 79 24.67 -20.78 -9.43
C ASN A 79 25.43 -19.61 -8.80
N ILE A 80 25.41 -19.50 -7.46
CA ILE A 80 26.35 -18.68 -6.70
C ILE A 80 27.35 -19.64 -6.06
N LEU A 81 28.51 -19.78 -6.71
CA LEU A 81 29.67 -20.49 -6.20
C LEU A 81 30.23 -19.69 -5.01
N THR A 82 29.89 -20.10 -3.79
CA THR A 82 30.40 -19.45 -2.58
C THR A 82 31.73 -20.11 -2.22
N GLN A 83 32.84 -19.52 -2.66
CA GLN A 83 34.17 -19.87 -2.13
C GLN A 83 34.24 -19.43 -0.67
N VAL A 84 34.17 -20.40 0.24
CA VAL A 84 34.46 -20.21 1.66
C VAL A 84 35.97 -20.16 1.80
N ARG A 85 36.54 -18.95 1.83
CA ARG A 85 37.94 -18.72 2.21
C ARG A 85 37.98 -18.72 3.74
N ILE A 86 38.66 -19.71 4.31
CA ILE A 86 38.99 -19.78 5.74
C ILE A 86 40.13 -18.78 5.97
N PRO A 87 39.99 -17.75 6.82
CA PRO A 87 41.14 -16.98 7.25
C PRO A 87 41.87 -17.77 8.35
N GLU A 88 43.15 -18.07 8.10
CA GLU A 88 44.11 -18.43 9.13
C GLU A 88 44.17 -17.31 10.17
N PHE A 89 43.92 -17.68 11.42
CA PHE A 89 43.97 -16.77 12.56
C PHE A 89 45.36 -16.90 13.17
N ASN A 90 46.23 -15.93 12.90
CA ASN A 90 47.43 -15.72 13.71
C ASN A 90 46.96 -15.16 15.06
N ALA A 91 47.13 -15.96 16.11
CA ALA A 91 47.04 -15.50 17.48
C ALA A 91 48.40 -14.92 17.85
N GLU A 92 48.55 -13.62 17.64
CA GLU A 92 49.62 -12.85 18.31
C GLU A 92 49.05 -12.23 19.58
N ASP A 93 49.90 -12.27 20.60
CA ASP A 93 49.70 -11.88 21.97
C ASP A 93 49.19 -10.44 22.12
N ASP A 94 48.24 -10.22 23.03
CA ASP A 94 48.03 -8.88 23.57
C ASP A 94 47.88 -8.96 25.10
N GLU A 95 48.92 -8.44 25.73
CA GLU A 95 49.17 -8.44 27.16
C GLU A 95 48.28 -7.42 27.89
N THR A 96 47.96 -7.77 29.14
CA THR A 96 47.80 -6.86 30.28
C THR A 96 47.19 -5.48 30.07
N GLN A 97 45.88 -5.37 30.36
CA GLN A 97 45.34 -4.18 31.04
C GLN A 97 44.55 -4.60 32.27
N GLN A 98 45.29 -4.76 33.37
CA GLN A 98 44.76 -4.84 34.72
C GLN A 98 44.30 -3.43 35.12
N PHE A 99 43.01 -3.17 34.95
CA PHE A 99 42.37 -1.94 35.39
C PHE A 99 42.35 -1.92 36.93
N GLN A 100 43.20 -1.08 37.50
CA GLN A 100 43.06 -0.55 38.85
C GLN A 100 41.71 0.14 38.94
N MET A 101 40.86 -0.21 39.90
CA MET A 101 39.89 0.69 40.54
C MET A 101 39.29 0.02 41.78
N SER A 102 39.12 0.84 42.83
CA SER A 102 38.27 0.63 44.01
C SER A 102 38.89 -0.03 45.25
N SER A 103 39.88 0.66 45.82
CA SER A 103 40.12 0.67 47.27
C SER A 103 39.72 2.04 47.83
N THR A 104 38.43 2.20 48.17
CA THR A 104 37.95 3.33 48.98
C THR A 104 36.96 2.82 50.03
N LEU A 105 37.50 2.29 51.13
CA LEU A 105 36.86 2.25 52.45
C LEU A 105 37.85 2.96 53.37
N SER A 106 37.75 4.28 53.52
CA SER A 106 36.97 4.95 54.56
C SER A 106 37.35 4.48 55.97
N THR A 107 38.51 4.98 56.39
CA THR A 107 38.73 5.75 57.61
C THR A 107 37.62 5.72 58.67
N VAL A 108 37.78 4.84 59.66
CA VAL A 108 37.44 5.14 61.06
C VAL A 108 38.64 4.70 61.90
N ASN A 109 39.64 5.58 61.99
CA ASN A 109 40.70 5.49 62.98
C ASN A 109 40.10 5.90 64.32
N GLN A 110 39.61 4.93 65.07
CA GLN A 110 39.42 5.07 66.51
C GLN A 110 40.77 4.72 67.15
N GLU A 111 41.52 5.73 67.56
CA GLU A 111 42.74 5.59 68.36
C GLU A 111 42.39 5.01 69.73
N ILE A 112 42.26 3.69 69.79
CA ILE A 112 42.43 2.95 71.03
C ILE A 112 43.93 2.72 71.15
N ALA A 113 44.53 3.26 72.21
CA ALA A 113 45.92 3.06 72.58
C ALA A 113 46.17 1.58 72.93
N THR A 114 46.19 0.71 71.93
CA THR A 114 46.59 -0.69 72.08
C THR A 114 48.10 -0.73 72.16
N THR A 115 48.59 -1.26 73.26
CA THR A 115 50.01 -1.51 73.56
C THR A 115 50.76 -2.11 72.35
N PRO A 116 52.06 -1.80 72.18
CA PRO A 116 52.87 -2.19 71.01
C PRO A 116 52.94 -3.70 70.74
N ARG A 117 52.53 -4.53 71.71
CA ARG A 117 52.51 -5.99 71.61
C ARG A 117 51.33 -6.53 70.79
N THR A 118 50.21 -5.82 70.74
CA THR A 118 48.98 -6.24 70.04
C THR A 118 49.03 -5.94 68.54
N LYS A 119 49.64 -4.81 68.14
CA LYS A 119 49.86 -4.44 66.73
C LYS A 119 50.79 -5.43 66.01
N ARG A 120 51.85 -5.91 66.67
CA ARG A 120 52.73 -6.97 66.10
C ARG A 120 51.99 -8.29 65.90
N ARG A 121 51.06 -8.66 66.79
CA ARG A 121 50.34 -9.93 66.69
C ARG A 121 49.34 -9.93 65.52
N LEU A 122 48.66 -8.82 65.25
CA LEU A 122 47.72 -8.68 64.12
C LEU A 122 48.45 -8.64 62.76
N GLN A 123 49.58 -7.92 62.67
CA GLN A 123 50.40 -7.92 61.45
C GLN A 123 50.97 -9.30 61.12
N VAL A 124 51.33 -10.09 62.13
CA VAL A 124 51.79 -11.47 61.92
C VAL A 124 50.65 -12.34 61.38
N THR A 125 49.43 -12.26 61.93
CA THR A 125 48.29 -13.06 61.43
C THR A 125 47.87 -12.66 60.02
N GLU A 126 47.87 -11.37 59.68
CA GLU A 126 47.58 -10.91 58.31
C GLU A 126 48.63 -11.41 57.32
N ASN A 127 49.93 -11.36 57.68
CA ASN A 127 51.00 -11.88 56.82
C ASN A 127 50.90 -13.40 56.59
N TYR A 128 50.52 -14.18 57.61
CA TYR A 128 50.30 -15.63 57.43
C TYR A 128 49.12 -15.92 56.49
N THR A 129 47.98 -15.24 56.64
CA THR A 129 46.83 -15.43 55.74
C THR A 129 47.14 -15.02 54.29
N ASN A 130 47.95 -13.99 54.07
CA ASN A 130 48.40 -13.58 52.74
C ASN A 130 49.34 -14.61 52.10
N VAL A 131 50.26 -15.20 52.87
CA VAL A 131 51.16 -16.26 52.39
C VAL A 131 50.39 -17.56 52.09
N GLU A 132 49.37 -17.90 52.88
CA GLU A 132 48.51 -19.06 52.60
C GLU A 132 47.65 -18.85 51.35
N ASN A 133 47.06 -17.66 51.18
CA ASN A 133 46.25 -17.32 50.01
C ASN A 133 47.09 -17.36 48.72
N THR A 134 48.29 -16.78 48.73
CA THR A 134 49.20 -16.81 47.57
C THR A 134 49.68 -18.22 47.22
N ASN A 135 49.96 -19.06 48.23
CA ASN A 135 50.30 -20.47 48.01
C ASN A 135 49.11 -21.26 47.43
N MET A 136 47.89 -20.99 47.89
CA MET A 136 46.67 -21.59 47.34
C MET A 136 46.43 -21.16 45.90
N ASP A 137 46.64 -19.90 45.56
CA ASP A 137 46.50 -19.41 44.19
C ASP A 137 47.58 -19.97 43.27
N ARG A 138 48.83 -20.12 43.74
CA ARG A 138 49.89 -20.81 42.98
C ARG A 138 49.55 -22.27 42.72
N ARG A 139 48.98 -22.99 43.70
CA ARG A 139 48.49 -24.37 43.51
C ARG A 139 47.35 -24.44 42.51
N ARG A 140 46.39 -23.51 42.58
CA ARG A 140 45.29 -23.40 41.60
C ARG A 140 45.82 -23.10 40.19
N GLN A 141 46.82 -22.25 40.07
CA GLN A 141 47.46 -21.92 38.80
C GLN A 141 48.15 -23.15 38.20
N LYS A 142 48.99 -23.84 38.97
CA LYS A 142 49.62 -25.11 38.51
C LYS A 142 48.58 -26.16 38.10
N ALA A 143 47.46 -26.26 38.83
CA ALA A 143 46.38 -27.18 38.47
C ALA A 143 45.69 -26.77 37.15
N ARG A 144 45.47 -25.46 36.92
CA ARG A 144 44.93 -24.95 35.65
C ARG A 144 45.86 -25.21 34.48
N GLU A 145 47.16 -24.94 34.65
CA GLU A 145 48.20 -25.21 33.65
C GLU A 145 48.29 -26.70 33.31
N SER A 146 48.31 -27.56 34.32
CA SER A 146 48.30 -29.02 34.12
C SER A 146 47.04 -29.50 33.37
N MET A 147 45.86 -28.97 33.72
CA MET A 147 44.63 -29.29 33.01
C MET A 147 44.60 -28.74 31.58
N ALA A 148 45.18 -27.56 31.34
CA ALA A 148 45.32 -26.97 30.02
C ALA A 148 46.26 -27.82 29.15
N ALA A 149 47.41 -28.24 29.68
CA ALA A 149 48.34 -29.14 29.02
C ALA A 149 47.69 -30.49 28.68
N LYS A 150 46.96 -31.09 29.63
CA LYS A 150 46.18 -32.32 29.38
C LYS A 150 45.13 -32.15 28.28
N ARG A 151 44.47 -30.99 28.20
CA ARG A 151 43.51 -30.69 27.13
C ARG A 151 44.19 -30.47 25.78
N ALA A 152 45.36 -29.85 25.76
CA ALA A 152 46.14 -29.63 24.55
C ALA A 152 46.69 -30.95 23.97
N GLN A 153 47.01 -31.90 24.83
CA GLN A 153 47.47 -33.24 24.44
C GLN A 153 46.34 -34.24 24.17
N ALA A 154 45.08 -33.90 24.49
CA ALA A 154 43.96 -34.81 24.30
C ALA A 154 43.68 -35.02 22.81
N THR A 155 43.47 -36.27 22.42
CA THR A 155 43.07 -36.59 21.04
C THR A 155 41.68 -36.02 20.74
N PRO A 156 41.33 -35.74 19.48
CA PRO A 156 40.00 -35.26 19.10
C PRO A 156 38.86 -36.17 19.60
N GLU A 157 39.11 -37.49 19.64
CA GLU A 157 38.16 -38.50 20.14
C GLU A 157 37.96 -38.39 21.66
N GLU A 158 39.04 -38.30 22.43
CA GLU A 158 38.97 -38.09 23.88
C GLU A 158 38.32 -36.76 24.24
N ALA A 159 38.65 -35.69 23.52
CA ALA A 159 37.99 -34.40 23.67
C ALA A 159 36.49 -34.50 23.33
N GLY A 160 36.13 -35.32 22.33
CA GLY A 160 34.75 -35.68 21.99
C GLY A 160 34.03 -36.35 23.16
N ARG A 161 34.60 -37.43 23.70
CA ARG A 161 34.08 -38.18 24.86
C ARG A 161 33.94 -37.30 26.10
N GLN A 162 34.90 -36.43 26.38
CA GLN A 162 34.80 -35.49 27.50
C GLN A 162 33.66 -34.48 27.31
N ARG A 163 33.45 -33.99 26.07
CA ARG A 163 32.33 -33.09 25.75
C ARG A 163 30.97 -33.79 25.90
N THR A 164 30.84 -35.07 25.50
CA THR A 164 29.58 -35.81 25.66
C THR A 164 29.26 -36.03 27.15
N LEU A 165 30.22 -36.50 27.94
CA LEU A 165 30.05 -36.67 29.39
C LEU A 165 29.71 -35.36 30.10
N ALA A 166 30.34 -34.24 29.71
CA ALA A 166 30.01 -32.92 30.26
C ALA A 166 28.57 -32.49 29.92
N ARG A 167 28.09 -32.78 28.70
CA ARG A 167 26.70 -32.51 28.28
C ARG A 167 25.72 -33.37 29.06
N GLU A 168 26.00 -34.65 29.27
CA GLU A 168 25.18 -35.58 30.05
C GLU A 168 25.07 -35.12 31.51
N ARG A 169 26.20 -34.83 32.17
CA ARG A 169 26.19 -34.28 33.54
C ARG A 169 25.40 -32.98 33.65
N SER A 170 25.53 -32.09 32.66
CA SER A 170 24.77 -30.85 32.61
C SER A 170 23.28 -31.08 32.39
N ALA A 171 22.90 -32.08 31.58
CA ALA A 171 21.51 -32.46 31.36
C ALA A 171 20.90 -33.08 32.62
N ALA A 172 21.61 -34.00 33.28
CA ALA A 172 21.19 -34.60 34.55
C ALA A 172 20.98 -33.53 35.63
N ARG A 173 21.92 -32.60 35.79
CA ARG A 173 21.78 -31.45 36.71
C ARG A 173 20.57 -30.59 36.39
N ARG A 174 20.29 -30.32 35.11
CA ARG A 174 19.09 -29.56 34.69
C ARG A 174 17.79 -30.33 34.93
N ALA A 175 17.82 -31.65 34.96
CA ALA A 175 16.65 -32.47 35.27
C ALA A 175 16.31 -32.46 36.77
N THR A 176 17.31 -32.29 37.64
CA THR A 176 17.14 -32.31 39.11
C THR A 176 17.04 -30.92 39.76
N ILE A 177 17.19 -29.84 38.99
CA ILE A 177 17.18 -28.48 39.52
C ILE A 177 15.77 -28.08 39.98
N THR A 178 15.66 -27.39 41.12
CA THR A 178 14.36 -26.88 41.59
C THR A 178 13.92 -25.67 40.75
N PRO A 179 12.61 -25.36 40.69
CA PRO A 179 12.11 -24.19 39.96
C PRO A 179 12.77 -22.87 40.40
N GLU A 180 13.02 -22.69 41.70
CA GLU A 180 13.70 -21.51 42.26
C GLU A 180 15.16 -21.42 41.80
N GLN A 181 15.90 -22.54 41.84
CA GLN A 181 17.28 -22.57 41.36
C GLN A 181 17.33 -22.30 39.85
N ALA A 182 16.38 -22.85 39.07
CA ALA A 182 16.27 -22.58 37.64
C ALA A 182 15.92 -21.11 37.35
N GLU A 183 15.13 -20.45 38.21
CA GLU A 183 14.89 -19.01 38.10
C GLU A 183 16.13 -18.19 38.41
N ARG A 184 16.86 -18.49 39.50
CA ARG A 184 18.14 -17.84 39.83
C ARG A 184 19.18 -18.00 38.72
N GLU A 185 19.26 -19.18 38.09
CA GLU A 185 20.13 -19.37 36.93
C GLU A 185 19.69 -18.54 35.72
N ARG A 186 18.37 -18.43 35.48
CA ARG A 186 17.82 -17.61 34.41
C ARG A 186 18.07 -16.12 34.65
N THR A 187 17.99 -15.63 35.87
CA THR A 187 18.30 -14.22 36.19
C THR A 187 19.77 -13.93 35.97
N LEU A 188 20.69 -14.74 36.52
CA LEU A 188 22.13 -14.61 36.29
C LEU A 188 22.50 -14.69 34.80
N ALA A 189 21.84 -15.57 34.03
CA ALA A 189 22.06 -15.67 32.59
C ALA A 189 21.58 -14.42 31.84
N ARG A 190 20.46 -13.81 32.25
CA ARG A 190 19.95 -12.55 31.71
C ARG A 190 20.90 -11.39 32.03
N GLU A 191 21.39 -11.30 33.25
CA GLU A 191 22.37 -10.28 33.69
C GLU A 191 23.67 -10.39 32.91
N ARG A 192 24.26 -11.59 32.82
CA ARG A 192 25.47 -11.83 32.01
C ARG A 192 25.25 -11.48 30.53
N SER A 193 24.06 -11.78 30.00
CA SER A 193 23.73 -11.43 28.61
C SER A 193 23.54 -9.92 28.42
N ALA A 194 22.98 -9.22 29.41
CA ALA A 194 22.85 -7.77 29.39
C ALA A 194 24.22 -7.09 29.49
N ALA A 195 25.08 -7.52 30.43
CA ALA A 195 26.45 -7.04 30.58
C ALA A 195 27.26 -7.29 29.30
N ARG A 196 27.16 -8.49 28.69
CA ARG A 196 27.81 -8.77 27.41
C ARG A 196 27.36 -7.80 26.32
N ARG A 197 26.04 -7.57 26.17
CA ARG A 197 25.51 -6.63 25.17
C ARG A 197 25.96 -5.19 25.42
N ALA A 198 26.09 -4.77 26.69
CA ALA A 198 26.58 -3.45 27.05
C ALA A 198 28.07 -3.27 26.73
N ALA A 199 28.85 -4.35 26.76
CA ALA A 199 30.28 -4.34 26.46
C ALA A 199 30.61 -4.52 24.96
N LEU A 200 29.63 -4.76 24.09
CA LEU A 200 29.88 -4.91 22.65
C LEU A 200 30.29 -3.58 22.01
N THR A 201 31.25 -3.63 21.10
CA THR A 201 31.56 -2.48 20.25
C THR A 201 30.41 -2.19 19.26
N PRO A 202 30.32 -0.97 18.69
CA PRO A 202 29.33 -0.66 17.67
C PRO A 202 29.38 -1.60 16.46
N GLU A 203 30.58 -2.00 16.01
CA GLU A 203 30.78 -2.94 14.90
C GLU A 203 30.27 -4.34 15.23
N GLN A 204 30.59 -4.85 16.43
CA GLN A 204 30.09 -6.14 16.91
C GLN A 204 28.56 -6.11 17.03
N THR A 205 28.00 -5.01 17.50
CA THR A 205 26.55 -4.80 17.61
C THR A 205 25.88 -4.83 16.23
N GLU A 206 26.44 -4.16 15.22
CA GLU A 206 25.86 -4.20 13.87
C GLU A 206 26.04 -5.58 13.21
N ARG A 207 27.15 -6.27 13.47
CA ARG A 207 27.33 -7.67 13.04
C ARG A 207 26.28 -8.60 13.66
N GLU A 208 26.00 -8.50 14.95
CA GLU A 208 24.94 -9.26 15.61
C GLU A 208 23.55 -8.92 15.04
N ARG A 209 23.25 -7.63 14.82
CA ARG A 209 22.00 -7.20 14.18
C ARG A 209 21.85 -7.74 12.76
N SER A 210 22.93 -7.74 11.98
CA SER A 210 22.94 -8.31 10.62
C SER A 210 22.63 -9.80 10.63
N LEU A 211 23.28 -10.57 11.51
CA LEU A 211 23.00 -11.99 11.68
C LEU A 211 21.55 -12.26 12.14
N ASP A 212 21.01 -11.43 13.04
CA ASP A 212 19.60 -11.53 13.46
C ASP A 212 18.63 -11.24 12.29
N ARG A 213 18.90 -10.21 11.48
CA ARG A 213 18.13 -9.93 10.25
C ARG A 213 18.17 -11.12 9.28
N GLN A 214 19.35 -11.71 9.04
CA GLN A 214 19.50 -12.89 8.18
C GLN A 214 18.71 -14.10 8.70
N ARG A 215 18.81 -14.40 10.00
CA ARG A 215 18.05 -15.49 10.64
C ARG A 215 16.53 -15.25 10.55
N LYS A 216 16.07 -14.03 10.76
CA LYS A 216 14.65 -13.67 10.61
C LYS A 216 14.18 -13.79 9.17
N ALA A 217 15.00 -13.39 8.20
CA ALA A 217 14.70 -13.55 6.78
C ALA A 217 14.61 -15.03 6.40
N ALA A 218 15.58 -15.84 6.80
CA ALA A 218 15.56 -17.29 6.56
C ALA A 218 14.33 -17.97 7.19
N ARG A 219 13.98 -17.62 8.44
CA ARG A 219 12.76 -18.11 9.10
C ARG A 219 11.50 -17.70 8.33
N ARG A 220 11.41 -16.46 7.83
CA ARG A 220 10.28 -15.99 7.01
C ARG A 220 10.22 -16.67 5.64
N ALA A 221 11.36 -17.10 5.08
CA ALA A 221 11.37 -17.86 3.83
C ALA A 221 10.90 -19.31 4.03
N ALA A 222 11.15 -19.89 5.21
CA ALA A 222 10.79 -21.27 5.54
C ALA A 222 9.39 -21.44 6.14
N ILE A 223 8.67 -20.35 6.44
CA ILE A 223 7.36 -20.41 7.09
C ILE A 223 6.28 -20.90 6.11
N THR A 224 5.37 -21.76 6.57
CA THR A 224 4.24 -22.21 5.72
C THR A 224 3.15 -21.13 5.63
N PRO A 225 2.26 -21.20 4.61
CA PRO A 225 1.10 -20.31 4.53
C PRO A 225 0.20 -20.36 5.77
N GLU A 226 -0.06 -21.53 6.38
CA GLU A 226 -0.90 -21.61 7.59
C GLU A 226 -0.23 -20.94 8.78
N GLN A 227 1.08 -21.16 8.96
CA GLN A 227 1.87 -20.50 10.00
C GLN A 227 1.87 -18.98 9.81
N THR A 228 1.97 -18.51 8.56
CA THR A 228 1.91 -17.09 8.22
C THR A 228 0.56 -16.48 8.62
N GLU A 229 -0.56 -17.13 8.30
CA GLU A 229 -1.87 -16.60 8.67
C GLU A 229 -2.08 -16.65 10.20
N ARG A 230 -1.57 -17.68 10.88
CA ARG A 230 -1.57 -17.72 12.35
C ARG A 230 -0.76 -16.56 12.95
N GLU A 231 0.44 -16.28 12.43
CA GLU A 231 1.25 -15.13 12.87
C GLU A 231 0.54 -13.80 12.60
N ARG A 232 -0.08 -13.63 11.42
CA ARG A 232 -0.87 -12.43 11.08
C ARG A 232 -2.07 -12.26 12.00
N SER A 233 -2.77 -13.35 12.33
CA SER A 233 -3.91 -13.32 13.26
C SER A 233 -3.47 -12.87 14.66
N LEU A 234 -2.37 -13.44 15.18
CA LEU A 234 -1.80 -13.03 16.46
C LEU A 234 -1.31 -11.57 16.44
N ASP A 235 -0.73 -11.10 15.34
CA ASP A 235 -0.33 -9.70 15.17
C ASP A 235 -1.55 -8.76 15.16
N ARG A 236 -2.64 -9.11 14.46
CA ARG A 236 -3.90 -8.36 14.50
C ARG A 236 -4.46 -8.29 15.93
N GLN A 237 -4.49 -9.41 16.65
CA GLN A 237 -4.94 -9.46 18.05
C GLN A 237 -4.07 -8.59 18.96
N ARG A 238 -2.73 -8.68 18.86
CA ARG A 238 -1.80 -7.85 19.63
C ARG A 238 -1.98 -6.37 19.33
N LYS A 239 -2.16 -5.99 18.05
CA LYS A 239 -2.43 -4.60 17.65
C LYS A 239 -3.77 -4.10 18.18
N ALA A 240 -4.81 -4.92 18.16
CA ALA A 240 -6.10 -4.59 18.74
C ALA A 240 -6.00 -4.40 20.25
N ALA A 241 -5.36 -5.33 20.97
CA ALA A 241 -5.13 -5.23 22.41
C ALA A 241 -4.31 -3.99 22.79
N ARG A 242 -3.22 -3.69 22.06
CA ARG A 242 -2.45 -2.46 22.28
C ARG A 242 -3.32 -1.22 22.09
N ARG A 243 -4.12 -1.14 21.02
CA ARG A 243 -5.02 0.00 20.78
C ARG A 243 -6.08 0.16 21.86
N ALA A 244 -6.59 -0.95 22.41
CA ALA A 244 -7.55 -0.93 23.51
C ALA A 244 -6.92 -0.49 24.83
N ALA A 245 -5.62 -0.72 25.02
CA ALA A 245 -4.87 -0.32 26.21
C ALA A 245 -4.30 1.12 26.14
N LEU A 246 -4.45 1.83 25.02
CA LEU A 246 -3.98 3.21 24.90
C LEU A 246 -4.83 4.15 25.76
N THR A 247 -4.16 5.10 26.40
CA THR A 247 -4.83 6.20 27.10
C THR A 247 -5.47 7.18 26.09
N PRO A 248 -6.49 7.97 26.48
CA PRO A 248 -7.10 8.96 25.58
C PRO A 248 -6.09 9.93 24.95
N ASP A 249 -5.09 10.38 25.71
CA ASP A 249 -4.05 11.29 25.23
C ASP A 249 -3.14 10.62 24.19
N GLU A 250 -2.74 9.36 24.41
CA GLU A 250 -1.99 8.58 23.43
C GLU A 250 -2.80 8.36 22.14
N ILE A 251 -4.12 8.18 22.23
CA ILE A 251 -4.99 8.06 21.05
C ILE A 251 -4.99 9.38 20.26
N VAL A 252 -5.07 10.53 20.94
CA VAL A 252 -5.01 11.85 20.29
C VAL A 252 -3.66 12.06 19.62
N GLN A 253 -2.56 11.76 20.32
CA GLN A 253 -1.20 11.84 19.77
C GLN A 253 -1.01 10.91 18.56
N GLN A 254 -1.45 9.66 18.65
CA GLN A 254 -1.35 8.71 17.55
C GLN A 254 -2.16 9.17 16.32
N ARG A 255 -3.33 9.77 16.54
CA ARG A 255 -4.13 10.39 15.47
C ARG A 255 -3.43 11.59 14.86
N ALA A 256 -2.80 12.44 15.66
CA ALA A 256 -2.02 13.59 15.18
C ALA A 256 -0.86 13.13 14.29
N ILE A 257 -0.05 12.18 14.76
CA ILE A 257 1.06 11.58 13.99
C ILE A 257 0.55 10.95 12.69
N THR A 258 -0.61 10.28 12.73
CA THR A 258 -1.18 9.66 11.52
C THR A 258 -1.65 10.71 10.52
N ARG A 259 -2.22 11.83 10.98
CA ARG A 259 -2.61 12.96 10.13
C ARG A 259 -1.38 13.60 9.50
N GLU A 260 -0.38 13.94 10.31
CA GLU A 260 0.89 14.51 9.86
C GLU A 260 1.56 13.63 8.80
N LYS A 261 1.68 12.32 9.03
CA LYS A 261 2.21 11.39 8.03
C LYS A 261 1.39 11.36 6.74
N THR A 262 0.07 11.45 6.85
CA THR A 262 -0.83 11.47 5.69
C THR A 262 -0.69 12.78 4.91
N GLU A 263 -0.53 13.91 5.61
CA GLU A 263 -0.34 15.23 5.03
C GLU A 263 1.04 15.34 4.37
N ALA A 264 2.10 14.88 5.04
CA ALA A 264 3.44 14.79 4.47
C ALA A 264 3.45 13.91 3.21
N TRP A 265 2.80 12.75 3.25
CA TRP A 265 2.64 11.89 2.07
C TRP A 265 1.82 12.56 0.96
N ARG A 266 0.82 13.39 1.29
CA ARG A 266 0.08 14.15 0.26
C ARG A 266 0.91 15.29 -0.33
N ALA A 267 1.76 15.92 0.48
CA ALA A 267 2.62 17.01 0.05
C ALA A 267 3.69 16.56 -0.95
N THR A 268 4.03 15.27 -1.00
CA THR A 268 4.93 14.73 -2.04
C THR A 268 4.27 14.62 -3.41
N PHE A 269 2.94 14.80 -3.53
CA PHE A 269 2.24 14.76 -4.81
C PHE A 269 1.92 16.14 -5.34
N SER A 270 2.05 16.31 -6.64
CA SER A 270 1.50 17.44 -7.37
C SER A 270 -0.04 17.42 -7.36
N SER A 271 -0.66 18.58 -7.56
CA SER A 271 -2.13 18.69 -7.64
C SER A 271 -2.75 17.74 -8.70
N LYS A 272 -2.07 17.57 -9.85
CA LYS A 272 -2.49 16.65 -10.93
C LYS A 272 -2.43 15.20 -10.49
N GLU A 273 -1.40 14.80 -9.75
CA GLU A 273 -1.30 13.43 -9.22
C GLU A 273 -2.34 13.18 -8.14
N ILE A 274 -2.65 14.16 -7.29
CA ILE A 274 -3.74 14.05 -6.30
C ILE A 274 -5.08 13.85 -7.02
N GLU A 275 -5.35 14.60 -8.08
CA GLU A 275 -6.56 14.45 -8.88
C GLU A 275 -6.61 13.08 -9.57
N TYR A 276 -5.51 12.63 -10.17
CA TYR A 276 -5.38 11.30 -10.74
C TYR A 276 -5.67 10.21 -9.69
N GLN A 277 -5.12 10.31 -8.49
CA GLN A 277 -5.38 9.37 -7.40
C GLN A 277 -6.85 9.38 -6.94
N ARG A 278 -7.51 10.55 -6.95
CA ARG A 278 -8.94 10.66 -6.65
C ARG A 278 -9.79 9.99 -7.71
N VAL A 279 -9.48 10.20 -8.99
CA VAL A 279 -10.16 9.55 -10.12
C VAL A 279 -9.97 8.04 -10.03
N LEU A 280 -8.73 7.56 -9.84
CA LEU A 280 -8.44 6.14 -9.69
C LEU A 280 -9.16 5.52 -8.49
N ALA A 281 -9.26 6.23 -7.36
CA ALA A 281 -10.03 5.77 -6.21
C ALA A 281 -11.54 5.71 -6.49
N ALA A 282 -12.08 6.69 -7.24
CA ALA A 282 -13.47 6.70 -7.66
C ALA A 282 -13.77 5.56 -8.64
N GLU A 283 -12.91 5.35 -9.64
CA GLU A 283 -13.00 4.22 -10.59
C GLU A 283 -12.92 2.88 -9.87
N ASN A 284 -11.97 2.70 -8.96
CA ASN A 284 -11.88 1.48 -8.15
C ASN A 284 -13.15 1.28 -7.30
N SER A 285 -13.75 2.35 -6.76
CA SER A 285 -15.01 2.27 -6.03
C SER A 285 -16.21 1.94 -6.93
N MET A 286 -16.23 2.44 -8.18
CA MET A 286 -17.26 2.09 -9.15
C MET A 286 -17.09 0.65 -9.65
N SER A 287 -15.88 0.24 -9.99
CA SER A 287 -15.55 -1.12 -10.43
C SER A 287 -15.89 -2.15 -9.35
N LYS A 288 -15.57 -1.89 -8.07
CA LYS A 288 -15.99 -2.75 -6.94
C LYS A 288 -17.51 -2.85 -6.82
N ARG A 289 -18.25 -1.79 -7.13
CA ARG A 289 -19.73 -1.82 -7.09
C ARG A 289 -20.32 -2.55 -8.30
N ALA A 290 -19.68 -2.44 -9.46
CA ALA A 290 -20.10 -3.10 -10.69
C ALA A 290 -19.85 -4.61 -10.66
N THR A 291 -18.76 -5.04 -10.03
CA THR A 291 -18.36 -6.45 -9.94
C THR A 291 -18.89 -7.18 -8.69
N ALA A 292 -19.39 -6.46 -7.70
CA ALA A 292 -20.01 -7.06 -6.51
C ALA A 292 -21.23 -7.88 -6.90
N SER A 293 -21.31 -9.12 -6.41
CA SER A 293 -22.52 -9.92 -6.55
C SER A 293 -23.71 -9.23 -5.89
N PRO A 294 -24.96 -9.44 -6.35
CA PRO A 294 -26.15 -8.86 -5.71
C PRO A 294 -26.22 -9.12 -4.20
N LYS A 295 -25.77 -10.31 -3.77
CA LYS A 295 -25.68 -10.69 -2.36
C LYS A 295 -24.67 -9.84 -1.58
N GLU A 296 -23.44 -9.70 -2.08
CA GLU A 296 -22.41 -8.85 -1.47
C GLU A 296 -22.82 -7.38 -1.45
N ALA A 297 -23.47 -6.90 -2.52
CA ALA A 297 -23.97 -5.54 -2.59
C ALA A 297 -25.04 -5.28 -1.53
N GLU A 298 -25.96 -6.22 -1.28
CA GLU A 298 -26.95 -6.10 -0.22
C GLU A 298 -26.30 -6.21 1.18
N GLU A 299 -25.35 -7.11 1.38
CA GLU A 299 -24.58 -7.18 2.64
C GLU A 299 -23.86 -5.85 2.93
N GLN A 300 -23.23 -5.24 1.93
CA GLN A 300 -22.61 -3.92 2.06
C GLN A 300 -23.65 -2.83 2.39
N ARG A 301 -24.83 -2.86 1.78
CA ARG A 301 -25.93 -1.94 2.10
C ARG A 301 -26.42 -2.13 3.53
N VAL A 302 -26.59 -3.37 4.00
CA VAL A 302 -26.98 -3.70 5.38
C VAL A 302 -25.93 -3.17 6.35
N VAL A 303 -24.64 -3.40 6.10
CA VAL A 303 -23.55 -2.86 6.93
C VAL A 303 -23.55 -1.34 6.92
N ALA A 304 -23.76 -0.69 5.77
CA ALA A 304 -23.85 0.77 5.67
C ALA A 304 -25.06 1.34 6.42
N ARG A 305 -26.21 0.65 6.37
CA ARG A 305 -27.42 1.00 7.14
C ARG A 305 -27.16 0.85 8.65
N LYS A 306 -26.58 -0.27 9.09
CA LYS A 306 -26.21 -0.50 10.51
C LYS A 306 -25.25 0.57 11.01
N ARG A 307 -24.18 0.88 10.27
CA ARG A 307 -23.24 1.95 10.62
C ARG A 307 -23.91 3.32 10.68
N SER A 308 -24.81 3.61 9.75
CA SER A 308 -25.54 4.89 9.74
C SER A 308 -26.55 4.99 10.90
N ALA A 309 -27.20 3.89 11.26
CA ALA A 309 -28.08 3.81 12.43
C ALA A 309 -27.29 4.00 13.73
N ALA A 310 -26.16 3.30 13.88
CA ALA A 310 -25.28 3.44 15.05
C ALA A 310 -24.75 4.88 15.20
N ARG A 311 -24.34 5.53 14.10
CA ARG A 311 -23.96 6.95 14.14
C ARG A 311 -25.10 7.87 14.58
N ARG A 312 -26.32 7.63 14.08
CA ARG A 312 -27.49 8.41 14.50
C ARG A 312 -27.86 8.19 15.97
N ALA A 313 -27.69 6.96 16.47
CA ALA A 313 -27.94 6.63 17.87
C ALA A 313 -26.89 7.23 18.83
N ALA A 314 -25.68 7.48 18.33
CA ALA A 314 -24.60 8.08 19.11
C ALA A 314 -24.63 9.62 19.15
N TYR A 315 -25.55 10.28 18.44
CA TYR A 315 -25.66 11.73 18.48
C TYR A 315 -26.16 12.23 19.82
N THR A 316 -25.53 13.28 20.32
CA THR A 316 -26.09 14.08 21.41
C THR A 316 -27.29 14.87 20.90
N PHE A 317 -28.18 15.30 21.81
CA PHE A 317 -29.36 16.09 21.46
C PHE A 317 -29.02 17.33 20.62
N ASP A 318 -27.99 18.09 21.03
CA ASP A 318 -27.52 19.29 20.33
C ASP A 318 -26.96 19.00 18.93
N GLU A 319 -26.31 17.84 18.75
CA GLU A 319 -25.79 17.43 17.43
C GLU A 319 -26.95 17.05 16.49
N LEU A 320 -27.99 16.39 17.03
CA LEU A 320 -29.20 16.07 16.28
C LEU A 320 -29.95 17.34 15.87
N GLU A 321 -30.05 18.34 16.75
CA GLU A 321 -30.67 19.63 16.43
C GLU A 321 -29.89 20.39 15.36
N ARG A 322 -28.56 20.48 15.47
CA ARG A 322 -27.69 21.05 14.43
C ARG A 322 -27.86 20.34 13.08
N GLN A 323 -27.98 19.01 13.10
CA GLN A 323 -28.21 18.22 11.89
C GLN A 323 -29.60 18.50 11.28
N ARG A 324 -30.64 18.64 12.10
CA ARG A 324 -31.99 19.02 11.66
C ARG A 324 -32.01 20.44 11.09
N ALA A 325 -31.35 21.40 11.73
CA ALA A 325 -31.22 22.77 11.25
C ALA A 325 -30.50 22.81 9.90
N SER A 326 -29.37 22.11 9.76
CA SER A 326 -28.63 21.95 8.50
C SER A 326 -29.51 21.33 7.40
N ALA A 327 -30.33 20.32 7.74
CA ALA A 327 -31.25 19.72 6.80
C ALA A 327 -32.37 20.69 6.36
N ARG A 328 -32.88 21.53 7.27
CA ARG A 328 -33.85 22.60 6.94
C ARG A 328 -33.22 23.64 6.01
N GLN A 329 -32.00 24.10 6.30
CA GLN A 329 -31.27 25.04 5.46
C GLN A 329 -31.03 24.48 4.04
N ARG A 330 -30.61 23.21 3.92
CA ARG A 330 -30.48 22.54 2.61
C ARG A 330 -31.81 22.44 1.86
N LYS A 331 -32.91 22.18 2.55
CA LYS A 331 -34.26 22.19 1.93
C LYS A 331 -34.63 23.59 1.45
N GLN A 332 -34.33 24.64 2.21
CA GLN A 332 -34.56 26.03 1.80
C GLN A 332 -33.71 26.40 0.57
N LEU A 333 -32.41 26.09 0.57
CA LEU A 333 -31.52 26.31 -0.58
C LEU A 333 -31.99 25.56 -1.84
N ARG A 334 -32.51 24.34 -1.68
CA ARG A 334 -33.10 23.60 -2.81
C ARG A 334 -34.39 24.25 -3.32
N LYS A 335 -35.22 24.80 -2.44
CA LYS A 335 -36.44 25.52 -2.83
C LYS A 335 -36.09 26.83 -3.53
N SER A 336 -35.16 27.62 -2.99
CA SER A 336 -34.73 28.87 -3.62
C SER A 336 -34.01 28.62 -4.95
N GLY A 337 -33.14 27.61 -5.04
CA GLY A 337 -32.48 27.22 -6.27
C GLY A 337 -33.45 26.74 -7.35
N LYS A 338 -34.49 25.97 -6.97
CA LYS A 338 -35.58 25.62 -7.90
C LYS A 338 -36.33 26.85 -8.39
N HIS A 339 -36.63 27.79 -7.49
CA HIS A 339 -37.33 29.02 -7.87
C HIS A 339 -36.46 29.91 -8.78
N GLN A 340 -35.16 29.99 -8.54
CA GLN A 340 -34.22 30.68 -9.43
C GLN A 340 -34.12 29.99 -10.80
N HIS A 341 -34.06 28.66 -10.83
CA HIS A 341 -34.06 27.91 -12.08
C HIS A 341 -35.38 28.05 -12.86
N GLU A 342 -36.53 28.03 -12.17
CA GLU A 342 -37.84 28.26 -12.79
C GLU A 342 -37.97 29.69 -13.31
N THR A 343 -37.56 30.70 -12.53
CA THR A 343 -37.60 32.12 -12.96
C THR A 343 -36.63 32.43 -14.10
N MET A 344 -35.45 31.81 -14.12
CA MET A 344 -34.54 31.88 -15.28
C MET A 344 -35.17 31.19 -16.50
N LYS A 345 -35.85 30.06 -16.32
CA LYS A 345 -36.52 29.37 -17.42
C LYS A 345 -37.67 30.20 -18.00
N THR A 346 -38.49 30.87 -17.18
CA THR A 346 -39.56 31.77 -17.68
C THR A 346 -38.98 32.99 -18.39
N LYS A 347 -37.94 33.64 -17.84
CA LYS A 347 -37.30 34.79 -18.49
C LYS A 347 -36.64 34.43 -19.82
N VAL A 348 -36.00 33.26 -19.91
CA VAL A 348 -35.44 32.75 -21.17
C VAL A 348 -36.54 32.41 -22.18
N GLN A 349 -37.73 32.03 -21.71
CA GLN A 349 -38.88 31.75 -22.57
C GLN A 349 -39.55 33.03 -23.08
N GLU A 350 -39.57 34.11 -22.29
CA GLU A 350 -40.05 35.45 -22.71
C GLU A 350 -39.04 36.20 -23.61
N SER A 351 -37.73 35.98 -23.44
CA SER A 351 -36.72 36.56 -24.33
C SER A 351 -36.52 35.78 -25.64
N ASN A 352 -37.22 34.65 -25.83
CA ASN A 352 -37.11 33.79 -27.01
C ASN A 352 -38.14 34.12 -28.12
N ASP A 353 -38.70 35.33 -28.10
CA ASP A 353 -39.22 36.00 -29.31
C ASP A 353 -38.09 36.49 -30.24
N PHE A 354 -36.86 36.02 -30.03
CA PHE A 354 -35.83 36.06 -31.06
C PHE A 354 -36.34 35.25 -32.26
N GLU A 355 -36.76 35.96 -33.31
CA GLU A 355 -37.09 35.39 -34.60
C GLU A 355 -35.89 34.56 -35.04
N TRP A 356 -36.02 33.23 -34.88
CA TRP A 356 -34.96 32.30 -35.24
C TRP A 356 -34.56 32.57 -36.69
N PRO A 357 -33.27 32.57 -37.03
CA PRO A 357 -32.82 32.82 -38.39
C PRO A 357 -33.64 31.97 -39.36
N LYS A 358 -34.17 32.61 -40.40
CA LYS A 358 -34.99 31.94 -41.42
C LYS A 358 -34.24 30.70 -41.91
N PRO A 359 -34.94 29.57 -42.12
CA PRO A 359 -34.31 28.35 -42.61
C PRO A 359 -33.45 28.67 -43.83
N ILE A 360 -32.16 28.34 -43.78
CA ILE A 360 -31.28 28.52 -44.92
C ILE A 360 -31.80 27.60 -46.03
N ASP A 361 -31.96 28.16 -47.21
CA ASP A 361 -32.46 27.43 -48.38
C ASP A 361 -31.61 26.18 -48.68
N ILE A 362 -32.27 25.13 -49.17
CA ILE A 362 -31.64 23.82 -49.36
C ILE A 362 -30.54 23.86 -50.43
N GLU A 363 -30.66 24.70 -51.45
CA GLU A 363 -29.63 24.85 -52.47
C GLU A 363 -28.39 25.54 -51.89
N HIS A 364 -28.59 26.55 -51.05
CA HIS A 364 -27.48 27.19 -50.31
C HIS A 364 -26.75 26.20 -49.38
N LYS A 365 -27.49 25.33 -48.69
CA LYS A 365 -26.89 24.27 -47.86
C LYS A 365 -26.11 23.26 -48.70
N LYS A 366 -26.69 22.80 -49.82
CA LYS A 366 -26.02 21.89 -50.77
C LYS A 366 -24.75 22.54 -51.36
N ASN A 367 -24.77 23.84 -51.64
CA ASN A 367 -23.62 24.57 -52.15
C ASN A 367 -22.53 24.82 -51.09
N CYS A 368 -22.81 25.22 -49.83
CA CYS A 368 -21.73 25.24 -48.81
C CYS A 368 -21.17 23.82 -48.64
N LEU A 369 -21.99 22.78 -48.62
CA LEU A 369 -21.49 21.41 -48.46
C LEU A 369 -20.60 20.96 -49.62
N LYS A 370 -20.99 21.23 -50.88
CA LYS A 370 -20.14 20.95 -52.06
C LYS A 370 -18.83 21.70 -51.99
N ASN A 371 -18.86 23.00 -51.70
CA ASN A 371 -17.65 23.82 -51.56
C ASN A 371 -16.78 23.32 -50.41
N PHE A 372 -17.38 22.97 -49.27
CA PHE A 372 -16.68 22.41 -48.12
C PHE A 372 -15.99 21.09 -48.45
N ILE A 373 -16.68 20.16 -49.12
CA ILE A 373 -16.09 18.88 -49.54
C ILE A 373 -14.97 19.09 -50.55
N GLN A 374 -15.13 20.02 -51.51
CA GLN A 374 -14.10 20.36 -52.48
C GLN A 374 -12.84 20.93 -51.81
N HIS A 375 -13.00 21.89 -50.88
CA HIS A 375 -11.89 22.49 -50.13
C HIS A 375 -11.28 21.52 -49.09
N MET A 376 -12.05 20.57 -48.57
CA MET A 376 -11.56 19.55 -47.66
C MET A 376 -10.62 18.53 -48.32
N SER A 377 -10.71 18.35 -49.65
CA SER A 377 -9.91 17.35 -50.37
C SER A 377 -8.45 17.74 -50.59
N MET A 378 -8.06 18.97 -50.23
CA MET A 378 -6.73 19.51 -50.50
C MET A 378 -6.14 20.09 -49.20
N SER A 379 -5.45 19.24 -48.43
CA SER A 379 -4.35 19.56 -47.50
C SER A 379 -4.54 20.67 -46.43
N PHE A 380 -4.35 20.28 -45.16
CA PHE A 380 -4.23 21.08 -43.91
C PHE A 380 -5.53 21.32 -43.10
N LEU A 381 -5.82 20.39 -42.20
CA LEU A 381 -6.82 20.51 -41.12
C LEU A 381 -6.13 20.85 -39.79
N GLU A 382 -6.09 22.12 -39.43
CA GLU A 382 -5.92 22.51 -38.02
C GLU A 382 -7.19 23.04 -37.37
N GLU A 383 -8.08 23.77 -38.07
CA GLU A 383 -9.45 24.02 -37.60
C GLU A 383 -10.22 24.75 -38.72
N GLY A 384 -11.19 24.09 -39.36
CA GLY A 384 -12.04 24.70 -40.38
C GLY A 384 -13.48 24.80 -39.87
N VAL A 385 -14.05 25.99 -39.86
CA VAL A 385 -15.48 26.23 -39.62
C VAL A 385 -16.11 26.75 -40.92
N CYS A 386 -17.11 26.09 -41.53
CA CYS A 386 -17.88 26.75 -42.61
C CYS A 386 -18.63 27.91 -41.95
N GLY A 387 -18.25 29.15 -42.26
CA GLY A 387 -18.86 30.35 -41.67
C GLY A 387 -20.36 30.50 -41.98
N ILE A 388 -20.88 29.78 -42.97
CA ILE A 388 -22.29 29.86 -43.40
C ILE A 388 -23.17 28.89 -42.61
N CYS A 389 -22.71 27.66 -42.31
CA CYS A 389 -23.47 26.66 -41.57
C CYS A 389 -22.93 26.37 -40.15
N ASN A 390 -21.85 27.03 -39.75
CA ASN A 390 -21.22 26.95 -38.44
C ASN A 390 -20.85 25.51 -38.00
N ILE A 391 -20.56 24.63 -38.97
CA ILE A 391 -20.06 23.27 -38.70
C ILE A 391 -18.62 23.38 -38.21
N ARG A 392 -18.34 22.85 -37.02
CA ARG A 392 -16.99 22.74 -36.49
C ARG A 392 -16.54 21.29 -36.51
N CYS A 393 -15.47 20.97 -37.24
CA CYS A 393 -14.88 19.65 -37.22
C CYS A 393 -13.65 19.65 -36.28
N TYR A 394 -13.83 19.22 -35.03
CA TYR A 394 -12.73 19.06 -34.09
C TYR A 394 -12.11 17.67 -34.20
N LYS A 395 -10.78 17.61 -34.31
CA LYS A 395 -10.00 16.36 -34.38
C LYS A 395 -10.17 15.45 -33.14
N ARG A 396 -10.64 16.01 -32.01
CA ARG A 396 -10.68 15.33 -30.70
C ARG A 396 -12.04 14.77 -30.28
N ASP A 397 -13.12 15.07 -31.00
CA ASP A 397 -14.48 14.61 -30.64
C ASP A 397 -15.00 13.43 -31.46
N LEU A 398 -14.11 12.67 -32.10
CA LEU A 398 -14.38 11.33 -32.64
C LEU A 398 -14.55 10.30 -31.50
N ARG A 399 -15.51 10.52 -30.61
CA ARG A 399 -16.00 9.46 -29.72
C ARG A 399 -17.08 8.69 -30.47
N HIS A 400 -16.95 7.37 -30.52
CA HIS A 400 -17.98 6.48 -31.06
C HIS A 400 -19.34 6.79 -30.42
N MET A 401 -20.28 7.29 -31.21
CA MET A 401 -21.69 7.24 -30.83
C MET A 401 -22.15 5.77 -30.92
N PRO A 402 -22.68 5.19 -29.83
CA PRO A 402 -23.26 3.85 -29.92
C PRO A 402 -24.50 3.89 -30.82
N PHE A 403 -24.50 3.03 -31.84
CA PHE A 403 -25.51 2.94 -32.92
C PHE A 403 -26.97 2.98 -32.45
N ARG A 404 -27.25 2.47 -31.26
CA ARG A 404 -28.59 2.42 -30.64
C ARG A 404 -29.26 3.78 -30.42
N ASN A 405 -28.51 4.88 -30.48
CA ASN A 405 -29.05 6.23 -30.30
C ASN A 405 -29.35 6.93 -31.64
N VAL A 406 -29.07 6.30 -32.77
CA VAL A 406 -29.42 6.81 -34.10
C VAL A 406 -30.75 6.16 -34.51
N PRO A 407 -31.82 6.93 -34.79
CA PRO A 407 -33.08 6.36 -35.26
C PRO A 407 -32.86 5.64 -36.60
N ILE A 408 -33.05 4.33 -36.63
CA ILE A 408 -32.95 3.55 -37.87
C ILE A 408 -34.30 3.65 -38.61
N PRO A 409 -34.33 4.06 -39.89
CA PRO A 409 -35.55 4.00 -40.68
C PRO A 409 -35.91 2.53 -40.92
N VAL A 410 -37.13 2.15 -40.53
CA VAL A 410 -37.71 0.85 -40.91
C VAL A 410 -38.18 1.00 -42.36
N THR A 411 -37.60 0.19 -43.26
CA THR A 411 -37.97 0.12 -44.67
C THR A 411 -39.38 -0.41 -44.87
#